data_AF-A0A2W4PAA2-F1
#
_entry.id   AF-A0A2W4PAA2-F1
#
_cell.length_a   1.000
_cell.length_b   1.000
_cell.length_c   1.000
_cell.angle_alpha   90.00
_cell.angle_beta   90.00
_cell.angle_gamma   90.00
#
_symmetry.space_group_name_H-M   'P 1'
#
loop_
_entity.id
_entity.type
_entity.pdbx_description
1 polymer ?
#
loop_
_entity_poly.entity_id
_entity_poly.type
_entity_poly.pdbx_seq_one_letter_code
_entity_poly.pdbx_strand_id
1 'polypeptide(L)'
;MAERFVQSHVRRLLLFERLPDSQLELVASAFQVLRFEPGAVVFREGQPAQGLFYFVAGRGVLTRWEENERGEAVEIPFGEVRANEFIGEAALFTQMVEAATLHIVEPSIVLFLSRQRLAMLVMQHPELRLNLGFQGGEYQLAVKPLFKGQRADEVVLQIFRRHWWSYGRYAWLPLLLAAAFIIGAIVVAGPTLLGLGLIGLGLILPSALMYYLYVEWQDDALVVTDQRVVRIRNVLFGLHNSLSEIPLERVQEVSISIPPADPFSRLFGYGTITVKTAGELGHVSMSVIPKPDRVRTLIFEYREQVRRSVAEQNRREIEAEINRVLGLSAEETSASAVSAMPSPVVTSSRSGGFVFAPLRTRFIDENGNTVYRKHITVWLSHIMLPLLFLLIGLALIGVSLAGVVPEYAGVGLLIGAIIVFVSSIALYLADWDWRNDHFVLGQDVITLIRKRPLWLQAEVDQIRLEKVDSVVSSVRGLFNNLIDRGRVEISLIGTDAPKVMDNVPTPKELQAEISQRLARQRQLAQRAYTESQRQAIAEYLAAYHEKVAGNATPPRSAGSEDTIARDVSAQMQNTEVQPPRTVRDAVRPPRVPRLRNDLDEPGQ
;
A
#
# COMPACT_ATOMS: atom_id res chain seq x y z
N MET A 1 -38.76 33.98 8.64
CA MET A 1 -39.08 32.55 8.88
C MET A 1 -38.20 31.60 8.07
N ALA A 2 -37.90 31.89 6.79
CA ALA A 2 -37.09 31.00 5.93
C ALA A 2 -35.64 30.77 6.44
N GLU A 3 -34.96 31.80 6.96
CA GLU A 3 -33.58 31.66 7.45
C GLU A 3 -33.44 30.72 8.65
N ARG A 4 -34.34 30.80 9.65
CA ARG A 4 -34.34 29.88 10.79
C ARG A 4 -34.58 28.42 10.39
N PHE A 5 -35.38 28.20 9.35
CA PHE A 5 -35.62 26.87 8.79
C PHE A 5 -34.37 26.32 8.09
N VAL A 6 -33.66 27.14 7.31
CA VAL A 6 -32.40 26.72 6.69
C VAL A 6 -31.33 26.46 7.75
N GLN A 7 -31.16 27.36 8.72
CA GLN A 7 -30.18 27.20 9.81
C GLN A 7 -30.35 25.89 10.60
N SER A 8 -31.60 25.49 10.93
CA SER A 8 -31.86 24.26 11.69
C SER A 8 -31.53 22.98 10.92
N HIS A 9 -31.56 23.03 9.59
CA HIS A 9 -31.27 21.89 8.73
C HIS A 9 -29.79 21.85 8.32
N VAL A 10 -29.17 23.00 8.04
CA VAL A 10 -27.75 23.10 7.68
C VAL A 10 -26.83 22.67 8.82
N ARG A 11 -27.20 22.91 10.09
CA ARG A 11 -26.43 22.43 11.26
C ARG A 11 -26.28 20.91 11.32
N ARG A 12 -27.18 20.15 10.68
CA ARG A 12 -27.17 18.68 10.70
C ARG A 12 -26.15 18.09 9.72
N LEU A 13 -25.56 18.91 8.85
CA LEU A 13 -24.51 18.49 7.94
C LEU A 13 -23.17 18.48 8.68
N LEU A 14 -22.46 17.35 8.63
CA LEU A 14 -21.14 17.16 9.24
C LEU A 14 -20.15 18.27 8.85
N LEU A 15 -20.27 18.79 7.62
CA LEU A 15 -19.46 19.88 7.09
C LEU A 15 -19.64 21.21 7.83
N PHE A 16 -20.84 21.47 8.37
CA PHE A 16 -21.21 22.74 8.99
C PHE A 16 -21.49 22.64 10.50
N GLU A 17 -21.49 21.43 11.07
CA GLU A 17 -21.74 21.17 12.50
C GLU A 17 -20.78 21.94 13.42
N ARG A 18 -19.53 22.10 12.98
CA ARG A 18 -18.44 22.71 13.77
C ARG A 18 -18.36 24.22 13.65
N LEU A 19 -19.24 24.85 12.87
CA LEU A 19 -19.24 26.29 12.72
C LEU A 19 -19.86 26.98 13.96
N PRO A 20 -19.22 28.06 14.47
CA PRO A 20 -19.86 28.97 15.41
C PRO A 20 -21.20 29.48 14.88
N ASP A 21 -22.15 29.78 15.77
CA ASP A 21 -23.52 30.19 15.41
C ASP A 21 -23.55 31.39 14.45
N SER A 22 -22.65 32.36 14.64
CA SER A 22 -22.50 33.54 13.77
C SER A 22 -22.02 33.18 12.36
N GLN A 23 -21.17 32.17 12.23
CA GLN A 23 -20.66 31.69 10.94
C GLN A 23 -21.68 30.79 10.23
N LEU A 24 -22.42 30.00 10.99
CA LEU A 24 -23.50 29.19 10.46
C LEU A 24 -24.61 30.05 9.85
N GLU A 25 -24.94 31.18 10.47
CA GLU A 25 -25.92 32.14 9.93
C GLU A 25 -25.48 32.71 8.57
N LEU A 26 -24.21 33.05 8.43
CA LEU A 26 -23.63 33.49 7.15
C LEU A 26 -23.73 32.39 6.09
N VAL A 27 -23.32 31.16 6.42
CA VAL A 27 -23.40 30.03 5.48
C VAL A 27 -24.85 29.68 5.12
N ALA A 28 -25.76 29.72 6.08
CA ALA A 28 -27.19 29.47 5.86
C ALA A 28 -27.81 30.50 4.89
N SER A 29 -27.37 31.76 4.92
CA SER A 29 -27.84 32.79 3.98
C SER A 29 -27.45 32.51 2.52
N ALA A 30 -26.39 31.71 2.29
CA ALA A 30 -25.92 31.38 0.94
C ALA A 30 -26.72 30.25 0.27
N PHE A 31 -27.50 29.47 1.04
CA PHE A 31 -28.34 28.40 0.53
C PHE A 31 -29.58 28.93 -0.21
N GLN A 32 -29.96 28.24 -1.28
CA GLN A 32 -31.18 28.47 -2.04
C GLN A 32 -32.19 27.36 -1.76
N VAL A 33 -33.45 27.73 -1.59
CA VAL A 33 -34.53 26.74 -1.48
C VAL A 33 -35.08 26.47 -2.88
N LEU A 34 -34.87 25.27 -3.39
CA LEU A 34 -35.41 24.79 -4.65
C LEU A 34 -36.59 23.85 -4.38
N ARG A 35 -37.60 23.93 -5.24
CA ARG A 35 -38.76 23.04 -5.22
C ARG A 35 -38.85 22.31 -6.54
N PHE A 36 -39.00 21.00 -6.48
CA PHE A 36 -39.09 20.15 -7.65
C PHE A 36 -40.36 19.32 -7.63
N GLU A 37 -41.00 19.23 -8.78
CA GLU A 37 -42.14 18.35 -9.01
C GLU A 37 -41.65 16.94 -9.43
N PRO A 38 -42.46 15.89 -9.19
CA PRO A 38 -42.18 14.54 -9.68
C PRO A 38 -41.92 14.52 -11.19
N GLY A 39 -40.91 13.76 -11.61
CA GLY A 39 -40.45 13.66 -13.01
C GLY A 39 -39.43 14.72 -13.42
N ALA A 40 -39.10 15.69 -12.56
CA ALA A 40 -38.07 16.68 -12.85
C ALA A 40 -36.66 16.06 -12.80
N VAL A 41 -35.81 16.45 -13.76
CA VAL A 41 -34.37 16.12 -13.76
C VAL A 41 -33.60 17.27 -13.15
N VAL A 42 -32.91 17.04 -12.03
CA VAL A 42 -32.17 18.10 -11.31
C VAL A 42 -30.83 18.38 -12.00
N PHE A 43 -30.10 17.33 -12.38
CA PHE A 43 -28.87 17.39 -13.14
C PHE A 43 -28.66 16.07 -13.88
N ARG A 44 -27.81 16.10 -14.93
CA ARG A 44 -27.50 14.92 -15.75
C ARG A 44 -26.06 14.46 -15.55
N GLU A 45 -25.85 13.16 -15.70
CA GLU A 45 -24.53 12.55 -15.73
C GLU A 45 -23.61 13.27 -16.74
N GLY A 46 -22.35 13.47 -16.34
CA GLY A 46 -21.33 14.12 -17.16
C GLY A 46 -21.39 15.65 -17.20
N GLN A 47 -22.42 16.28 -16.64
CA GLN A 47 -22.48 17.74 -16.52
C GLN A 47 -21.58 18.24 -15.38
N PRO A 48 -21.03 19.47 -15.47
CA PRO A 48 -20.26 20.05 -14.37
C PRO A 48 -21.09 20.14 -13.07
N ALA A 49 -20.55 19.57 -12.00
CA ALA A 49 -21.20 19.57 -10.69
C ALA A 49 -21.26 20.99 -10.11
N GLN A 50 -22.47 21.44 -9.78
CA GLN A 50 -22.74 22.85 -9.45
C GLN A 50 -22.58 23.16 -7.97
N GLY A 51 -22.73 22.16 -7.10
CA GLY A 51 -22.60 22.29 -5.66
C GLY A 51 -23.36 21.22 -4.88
N LEU A 52 -23.65 21.53 -3.61
CA LEU A 52 -24.30 20.63 -2.67
C LEU A 52 -25.83 20.74 -2.76
N PHE A 53 -26.49 19.59 -2.81
CA PHE A 53 -27.95 19.48 -2.71
C PHE A 53 -28.32 18.72 -1.44
N TYR A 54 -29.09 19.35 -0.55
CA TYR A 54 -29.62 18.75 0.67
C TYR A 54 -31.14 18.62 0.59
N PHE A 55 -31.65 17.40 0.68
CA PHE A 55 -33.08 17.12 0.60
C PHE A 55 -33.72 17.35 1.96
N VAL A 56 -34.62 18.33 2.07
CA VAL A 56 -35.39 18.57 3.30
C VAL A 56 -36.62 17.67 3.35
N ALA A 57 -37.25 17.48 2.20
CA ALA A 57 -38.43 16.64 2.02
C ALA A 57 -38.45 16.08 0.59
N GLY A 58 -39.08 14.92 0.41
CA GLY A 58 -39.21 14.24 -0.87
C GLY A 58 -38.17 13.15 -1.12
N ARG A 59 -38.12 12.68 -2.36
CA ARG A 59 -37.32 11.54 -2.80
C ARG A 59 -36.87 11.69 -4.24
N GLY A 60 -35.59 11.40 -4.48
CA GLY A 60 -34.99 11.32 -5.81
C GLY A 60 -34.31 9.97 -6.03
N VAL A 61 -34.16 9.59 -7.30
CA VAL A 61 -33.44 8.39 -7.74
C VAL A 61 -32.30 8.84 -8.65
N LEU A 62 -31.11 8.31 -8.37
CA LEU A 62 -29.92 8.49 -9.18
C LEU A 62 -29.81 7.34 -10.18
N THR A 63 -29.65 7.67 -11.44
CA THR A 63 -29.52 6.71 -12.54
C THR A 63 -28.23 6.94 -13.31
N ARG A 64 -27.64 5.88 -13.85
CA ARG A 64 -26.42 5.93 -14.67
C ARG A 64 -26.66 5.19 -15.98
N TRP A 65 -26.05 5.66 -17.06
CA TRP A 65 -26.01 4.90 -18.31
C TRP A 65 -24.93 3.81 -18.25
N GLU A 66 -25.32 2.55 -18.42
CA GLU A 66 -24.40 1.42 -18.60
C GLU A 66 -24.67 0.72 -19.93
N GLU A 67 -23.62 0.18 -20.53
CA GLU A 67 -23.72 -0.55 -21.78
C GLU A 67 -24.05 -2.02 -21.49
N ASN A 68 -25.21 -2.48 -21.96
CA ASN A 68 -25.61 -3.88 -21.82
C ASN A 68 -24.77 -4.79 -22.73
N GLU A 69 -24.88 -6.11 -22.54
CA GLU A 69 -24.16 -7.15 -23.31
C GLU A 69 -24.35 -7.08 -24.84
N ARG A 70 -25.27 -6.24 -25.34
CA ARG A 70 -25.54 -5.99 -26.77
C ARG A 70 -25.00 -4.65 -27.29
N GLY A 71 -24.30 -3.86 -26.48
CA GLY A 71 -23.80 -2.55 -26.88
C GLY A 71 -24.86 -1.43 -26.82
N GLU A 72 -26.00 -1.68 -26.15
CA GLU A 72 -27.08 -0.70 -25.98
C GLU A 72 -26.93 0.00 -24.63
N ALA A 73 -26.95 1.35 -24.64
CA ALA A 73 -26.92 2.15 -23.43
C ALA A 73 -28.26 2.05 -22.70
N VAL A 74 -28.25 1.49 -21.49
CA VAL A 74 -29.42 1.34 -20.62
C VAL A 74 -29.21 2.11 -19.33
N GLU A 75 -30.25 2.82 -18.90
CA GLU A 75 -30.25 3.60 -17.67
C GLU A 75 -30.57 2.68 -16.47
N ILE A 76 -29.60 2.54 -15.56
CA ILE A 76 -29.69 1.66 -14.38
C ILE A 76 -29.76 2.51 -13.10
N PRO A 77 -30.64 2.19 -12.13
CA PRO A 77 -30.66 2.88 -10.84
C PRO A 77 -29.35 2.63 -10.07
N PHE A 78 -28.61 3.71 -9.81
CA PHE A 78 -27.34 3.70 -9.08
C PHE A 78 -27.55 3.94 -7.57
N GLY A 79 -28.62 4.64 -7.19
CA GLY A 79 -28.96 4.91 -5.80
C GLY A 79 -30.23 5.74 -5.64
N GLU A 80 -30.61 6.02 -4.40
CA GLU A 80 -31.72 6.92 -4.08
C GLU A 80 -31.30 7.93 -3.01
N VAL A 81 -31.97 9.07 -3.00
CA VAL A 81 -31.76 10.16 -2.02
C VAL A 81 -33.11 10.50 -1.40
N ARG A 82 -33.15 10.55 -0.07
CA ARG A 82 -34.37 10.80 0.71
C ARG A 82 -34.26 12.07 1.55
N ALA A 83 -35.36 12.44 2.18
CA ALA A 83 -35.39 13.55 3.14
C ALA A 83 -34.33 13.38 4.25
N ASN A 84 -33.62 14.47 4.54
CA ASN A 84 -32.45 14.63 5.41
C ASN A 84 -31.12 14.09 4.88
N GLU A 85 -31.05 13.66 3.62
CA GLU A 85 -29.80 13.26 2.97
C GLU A 85 -29.26 14.38 2.06
N PHE A 86 -27.97 14.31 1.74
CA PHE A 86 -27.31 15.24 0.83
C PHE A 86 -26.41 14.54 -0.17
N ILE A 87 -26.14 15.25 -1.26
CA ILE A 87 -25.26 14.82 -2.34
C ILE A 87 -24.44 16.01 -2.85
N GLY A 88 -23.28 15.73 -3.45
CA GLY A 88 -22.46 16.78 -4.09
C GLY A 88 -21.63 17.62 -3.12
N GLU A 89 -21.37 17.15 -1.91
CA GLU A 89 -20.52 17.87 -0.93
C GLU A 89 -19.15 18.23 -1.50
N ALA A 90 -18.48 17.26 -2.13
CA ALA A 90 -17.16 17.48 -2.73
C ALA A 90 -17.20 18.50 -3.90
N ALA A 91 -18.37 18.76 -4.52
CA ALA A 91 -18.51 19.73 -5.61
C ALA A 91 -18.43 21.19 -5.12
N LEU A 92 -18.59 21.43 -3.82
CA LEU A 92 -18.38 22.73 -3.20
C LEU A 92 -16.90 23.14 -3.17
N PHE A 93 -15.99 22.16 -3.20
CA PHE A 93 -14.55 22.37 -3.01
C PHE A 93 -13.75 22.10 -4.28
N THR A 94 -14.17 21.12 -5.07
CA THR A 94 -13.44 20.63 -6.25
C THR A 94 -14.29 20.75 -7.51
N GLN A 95 -13.66 21.02 -8.66
CA GLN A 95 -14.33 20.91 -9.95
C GLN A 95 -14.55 19.44 -10.28
N MET A 96 -15.80 19.02 -10.38
CA MET A 96 -16.19 17.64 -10.68
C MET A 96 -17.29 17.64 -11.73
N VAL A 97 -17.57 16.46 -12.27
CA VAL A 97 -18.76 16.17 -13.09
C VAL A 97 -19.71 15.29 -12.30
N GLU A 98 -21.01 15.40 -12.57
CA GLU A 98 -22.03 14.57 -11.94
C GLU A 98 -21.87 13.11 -12.39
N ALA A 99 -21.72 12.19 -11.44
CA ALA A 99 -21.47 10.76 -11.70
C ALA A 99 -22.74 9.95 -12.01
N ALA A 100 -23.90 10.58 -11.99
CA ALA A 100 -25.22 10.01 -12.24
C ALA A 100 -26.21 11.14 -12.60
N THR A 101 -27.35 10.79 -13.18
CA THR A 101 -28.49 11.68 -13.42
C THR A 101 -29.45 11.60 -12.24
N LEU A 102 -29.92 12.75 -11.73
CA LEU A 102 -30.86 12.79 -10.60
C LEU A 102 -32.28 13.09 -11.08
N HIS A 103 -33.18 12.13 -10.88
CA HIS A 103 -34.60 12.24 -11.17
C HIS A 103 -35.40 12.37 -9.88
N ILE A 104 -36.33 13.32 -9.84
CA ILE A 104 -37.23 13.52 -8.71
C ILE A 104 -38.42 12.57 -8.87
N VAL A 105 -38.68 11.75 -7.85
CA VAL A 105 -39.78 10.76 -7.86
C VAL A 105 -40.97 11.25 -7.03
N GLU A 106 -40.72 12.04 -5.99
CA GLU A 106 -41.73 12.63 -5.13
C GLU A 106 -41.53 14.16 -5.02
N PRO A 107 -42.57 14.97 -4.77
CA PRO A 107 -42.42 16.42 -4.63
C PRO A 107 -41.35 16.74 -3.58
N SER A 108 -40.29 17.43 -4.01
CA SER A 108 -39.07 17.56 -3.22
C SER A 108 -38.72 19.02 -2.93
N ILE A 109 -38.32 19.29 -1.68
CA ILE A 109 -37.78 20.58 -1.24
C ILE A 109 -36.29 20.37 -0.98
N VAL A 110 -35.45 21.07 -1.73
CA VAL A 110 -34.00 20.88 -1.71
C VAL A 110 -33.32 22.20 -1.36
N LEU A 111 -32.43 22.19 -0.38
CA LEU A 111 -31.52 23.29 -0.11
C LEU A 111 -30.27 23.12 -0.98
N PHE A 112 -30.03 24.08 -1.86
CA PHE A 112 -28.91 24.08 -2.79
C PHE A 112 -27.88 25.14 -2.42
N LEU A 113 -26.63 24.74 -2.25
CA LEU A 113 -25.50 25.64 -2.09
C LEU A 113 -24.58 25.49 -3.30
N SER A 114 -24.43 26.53 -4.09
CA SER A 114 -23.52 26.50 -5.24
C SER A 114 -22.08 26.74 -4.82
N ARG A 115 -21.14 26.14 -5.55
CA ARG A 115 -19.70 26.40 -5.37
C ARG A 115 -19.38 27.88 -5.46
N GLN A 116 -19.97 28.58 -6.41
CA GLN A 116 -19.74 30.02 -6.63
C GLN A 116 -20.18 30.86 -5.44
N ARG A 117 -21.36 30.58 -4.87
CA ARG A 117 -21.87 31.34 -3.72
C ARG A 117 -21.02 31.11 -2.47
N LEU A 118 -20.63 29.86 -2.24
CA LEU A 118 -19.76 29.54 -1.12
C LEU A 118 -18.36 30.15 -1.29
N ALA A 119 -17.80 30.12 -2.50
CA ALA A 119 -16.52 30.77 -2.80
C ALA A 119 -16.58 32.28 -2.56
N MET A 120 -17.65 32.96 -3.01
CA MET A 120 -17.86 34.39 -2.75
C MET A 120 -17.98 34.69 -1.25
N LEU A 121 -18.68 33.84 -0.49
CA LEU A 121 -18.82 33.99 0.96
C LEU A 121 -17.48 33.82 1.67
N VAL A 122 -16.67 32.84 1.28
CA VAL A 122 -15.31 32.63 1.83
C VAL A 122 -14.36 33.77 1.48
N MET A 123 -14.52 34.37 0.29
CA MET A 123 -13.74 35.56 -0.10
C MET A 123 -14.09 36.78 0.77
N GLN A 124 -15.36 36.94 1.14
CA GLN A 124 -15.83 38.03 1.99
C GLN A 124 -15.51 37.80 3.48
N HIS A 125 -15.50 36.54 3.91
CA HIS A 125 -15.25 36.11 5.30
C HIS A 125 -14.15 35.05 5.34
N PRO A 126 -12.86 35.44 5.28
CA PRO A 126 -11.72 34.52 5.26
C PRO A 126 -11.66 33.57 6.46
N GLU A 127 -12.24 33.93 7.60
CA GLU A 127 -12.39 33.11 8.79
C GLU A 127 -13.19 31.82 8.57
N LEU A 128 -14.12 31.81 7.60
CA LEU A 128 -14.86 30.62 7.20
C LEU A 128 -13.92 29.58 6.58
N ARG A 129 -12.82 30.01 5.96
CA ARG A 129 -11.84 29.13 5.30
C ARG A 129 -11.21 28.14 6.26
N LEU A 130 -10.87 28.60 7.47
CA LEU A 130 -10.21 27.81 8.51
C LEU A 130 -11.16 26.75 9.09
N ASN A 131 -12.43 27.10 9.26
CA ASN A 131 -13.41 26.25 9.93
C ASN A 131 -14.17 25.31 8.97
N LEU A 132 -14.30 25.68 7.69
CA LEU A 132 -14.87 24.85 6.62
C LEU A 132 -13.81 23.96 5.94
N GLY A 133 -12.55 24.04 6.35
CA GLY A 133 -11.47 23.22 5.79
C GLY A 133 -11.10 23.57 4.33
N PHE A 134 -11.36 24.80 3.88
CA PHE A 134 -11.05 25.24 2.51
C PHE A 134 -9.52 25.33 2.27
N GLN A 135 -8.94 24.22 1.83
CA GLN A 135 -7.73 24.22 1.02
C GLN A 135 -8.07 23.55 -0.31
N GLY A 136 -8.12 24.35 -1.38
CA GLY A 136 -8.08 23.84 -2.73
C GLY A 136 -6.74 23.13 -2.94
N GLY A 137 -6.81 21.87 -3.38
CA GLY A 137 -5.69 20.95 -3.42
C GLY A 137 -5.90 19.86 -2.38
N GLU A 138 -6.36 18.70 -2.87
CA GLU A 138 -6.35 17.41 -2.17
C GLU A 138 -6.97 17.42 -0.77
N TYR A 139 -8.16 16.81 -0.63
CA TYR A 139 -8.56 16.16 0.62
C TYR A 139 -7.62 14.98 0.92
N GLN A 140 -6.31 15.23 1.07
CA GLN A 140 -5.48 14.49 2.02
C GLN A 140 -5.87 15.03 3.39
N LEU A 141 -7.07 14.64 3.85
CA LEU A 141 -7.27 14.46 5.28
C LEU A 141 -6.01 13.73 5.74
N ALA A 142 -5.35 14.22 6.79
CA ALA A 142 -4.43 13.39 7.55
C ALA A 142 -5.27 12.25 8.14
N VAL A 143 -5.64 11.29 7.28
CA VAL A 143 -6.29 10.05 7.63
C VAL A 143 -5.27 9.43 8.54
N LYS A 144 -5.57 9.47 9.84
CA LYS A 144 -4.73 8.83 10.85
C LYS A 144 -4.44 7.44 10.31
N PRO A 145 -3.16 7.05 10.19
CA PRO A 145 -2.81 5.78 9.59
C PRO A 145 -3.59 4.68 10.31
N LEU A 146 -4.33 3.89 9.54
CA LEU A 146 -5.19 2.82 10.03
C LEU A 146 -4.35 1.69 10.63
N PHE A 147 -3.10 1.57 10.21
CA PHE A 147 -2.13 0.63 10.76
C PHE A 147 -0.68 1.15 10.69
N LYS A 148 0.20 0.60 11.53
CA LYS A 148 1.64 0.92 11.52
C LYS A 148 2.28 0.40 10.23
N GLY A 149 2.89 1.28 9.45
CA GLY A 149 3.52 0.95 8.16
C GLY A 149 2.65 1.26 6.93
N GLN A 150 1.50 1.94 7.10
CA GLN A 150 0.74 2.51 5.99
C GLN A 150 1.52 3.66 5.33
N ARG A 151 1.52 3.71 3.98
CA ARG A 151 2.16 4.79 3.23
C ARG A 151 1.27 6.04 3.23
N ALA A 152 1.87 7.21 3.02
CA ALA A 152 1.14 8.48 3.00
C ALA A 152 0.24 8.62 1.76
N ASP A 153 0.64 8.00 0.65
CA ASP A 153 -0.05 7.99 -0.65
C ASP A 153 -0.93 6.75 -0.87
N GLU A 154 -1.18 5.96 0.18
CA GLU A 154 -1.92 4.69 0.12
C GLU A 154 -3.33 4.84 0.71
N VAL A 155 -4.34 4.46 -0.08
CA VAL A 155 -5.74 4.46 0.34
C VAL A 155 -6.16 3.03 0.68
N VAL A 156 -6.67 2.85 1.90
CA VAL A 156 -7.21 1.56 2.34
C VAL A 156 -8.60 1.35 1.74
N LEU A 157 -8.72 0.38 0.83
CA LEU A 157 -9.98 0.03 0.19
C LEU A 157 -10.85 -0.83 1.12
N GLN A 158 -10.25 -1.86 1.72
CA GLN A 158 -10.98 -2.77 2.60
C GLN A 158 -10.11 -3.47 3.64
N ILE A 159 -10.66 -3.70 4.84
CA ILE A 159 -10.03 -4.46 5.92
C ILE A 159 -10.86 -5.72 6.19
N PHE A 160 -10.25 -6.89 6.02
CA PHE A 160 -10.83 -8.18 6.40
C PHE A 160 -10.23 -8.64 7.73
N ARG A 161 -11.10 -8.91 8.70
CA ARG A 161 -10.70 -9.46 10.01
C ARG A 161 -10.96 -10.97 10.06
N ARG A 162 -10.28 -11.64 10.98
CA ARG A 162 -10.49 -13.07 11.24
C ARG A 162 -11.92 -13.34 11.72
N HIS A 163 -12.52 -14.44 11.28
CA HIS A 163 -13.88 -14.80 11.66
C HIS A 163 -13.98 -15.14 13.16
N TRP A 164 -15.06 -14.72 13.81
CA TRP A 164 -15.29 -14.87 15.26
C TRP A 164 -15.22 -16.32 15.75
N TRP A 165 -15.56 -17.29 14.90
CA TRP A 165 -15.45 -18.72 15.23
C TRP A 165 -14.01 -19.14 15.56
N SER A 166 -13.01 -18.43 15.04
CA SER A 166 -11.63 -18.68 15.42
C SER A 166 -11.38 -18.46 16.91
N TYR A 167 -12.11 -17.54 17.54
CA TYR A 167 -12.07 -17.32 18.98
C TYR A 167 -12.96 -18.35 19.70
N GLY A 168 -14.22 -18.50 19.23
CA GLY A 168 -15.21 -19.38 19.86
C GLY A 168 -14.76 -20.85 19.95
N ARG A 169 -14.09 -21.38 18.91
CA ARG A 169 -13.63 -22.78 18.90
C ARG A 169 -12.56 -23.11 19.94
N TYR A 170 -11.91 -22.10 20.53
CA TYR A 170 -10.93 -22.28 21.60
C TYR A 170 -11.48 -21.88 22.97
N ALA A 171 -12.70 -21.35 23.06
CA ALA A 171 -13.31 -20.92 24.31
C ALA A 171 -13.57 -22.09 25.29
N TRP A 172 -13.61 -23.34 24.81
CA TRP A 172 -13.73 -24.51 25.69
C TRP A 172 -12.49 -24.71 26.58
N LEU A 173 -11.29 -24.27 26.17
CA LEU A 173 -10.07 -24.37 26.98
C LEU A 173 -10.16 -23.57 28.29
N PRO A 174 -10.46 -22.25 28.28
CA PRO A 174 -10.66 -21.50 29.51
C PRO A 174 -11.88 -22.00 30.29
N LEU A 175 -12.95 -22.44 29.63
CA LEU A 175 -14.11 -23.02 30.33
C LEU A 175 -13.77 -24.32 31.07
N LEU A 176 -12.98 -25.21 30.46
CA LEU A 176 -12.50 -26.44 31.10
C LEU A 176 -11.57 -26.09 32.26
N LEU A 177 -10.67 -25.13 32.08
CA LEU A 177 -9.79 -24.65 33.14
C LEU A 177 -10.61 -24.08 34.31
N ALA A 178 -11.63 -23.27 34.04
CA ALA A 178 -12.55 -22.75 35.05
C ALA A 178 -13.29 -23.88 35.79
N ALA A 179 -13.82 -24.85 35.05
CA ALA A 179 -14.49 -26.01 35.62
C ALA A 179 -13.55 -26.82 36.52
N ALA A 180 -12.30 -27.03 36.12
CA ALA A 180 -11.30 -27.73 36.92
C ALA A 180 -11.00 -27.01 38.25
N PHE A 181 -10.85 -25.68 38.23
CA PHE A 181 -10.67 -24.89 39.46
C PHE A 181 -11.92 -24.91 40.35
N ILE A 182 -13.12 -24.85 39.77
CA ILE A 182 -14.39 -24.94 40.53
C ILE A 182 -14.53 -26.31 41.19
N ILE A 183 -14.29 -27.40 40.44
CA ILE A 183 -14.33 -28.77 40.97
C ILE A 183 -13.28 -28.92 42.08
N GLY A 184 -12.05 -28.44 41.87
CA GLY A 184 -11.00 -28.45 42.89
C GLY A 184 -11.41 -27.70 44.17
N ALA A 185 -12.04 -26.53 44.04
CA ALA A 185 -12.53 -25.76 45.19
C ALA A 185 -13.65 -26.50 45.96
N ILE A 186 -14.53 -27.22 45.26
CA ILE A 186 -15.59 -28.04 45.87
C ILE A 186 -14.99 -29.23 46.62
N VAL A 187 -13.99 -29.91 46.04
CA VAL A 187 -13.34 -31.11 46.63
C VAL A 187 -12.53 -30.76 47.88
N VAL A 188 -11.89 -29.60 47.93
CA VAL A 188 -11.15 -29.11 49.12
C VAL A 188 -12.09 -28.68 50.27
N ALA A 189 -13.41 -28.81 50.07
CA ALA A 189 -14.46 -28.74 51.08
C ALA A 189 -14.57 -27.40 51.85
N GLY A 190 -15.10 -26.37 51.17
CA GLY A 190 -15.72 -25.19 51.83
C GLY A 190 -14.93 -23.87 51.72
N PRO A 191 -15.43 -22.77 52.33
CA PRO A 191 -14.89 -21.40 52.23
C PRO A 191 -13.61 -21.22 53.07
N THR A 192 -12.71 -22.19 53.00
CA THR A 192 -11.35 -22.06 53.54
C THR A 192 -10.56 -21.07 52.68
N LEU A 193 -9.48 -20.49 53.22
CA LEU A 193 -8.60 -19.59 52.46
C LEU A 193 -8.08 -20.26 51.18
N LEU A 194 -7.85 -21.59 51.20
CA LEU A 194 -7.46 -22.38 50.04
C LEU A 194 -8.60 -22.50 49.00
N GLY A 195 -9.83 -22.78 49.44
CA GLY A 195 -11.00 -22.81 48.55
C GLY A 195 -11.27 -21.47 47.88
N LEU A 196 -11.20 -20.37 48.64
CA LEU A 196 -11.31 -19.00 48.11
C LEU A 196 -10.17 -18.67 47.14
N GLY A 197 -8.95 -19.11 47.43
CA GLY A 197 -7.80 -18.95 46.53
C GLY A 197 -7.98 -19.70 45.20
N LEU A 198 -8.51 -20.93 45.24
CA LEU A 198 -8.82 -21.72 44.03
C LEU A 198 -9.94 -21.10 43.21
N ILE A 199 -10.98 -20.56 43.84
CA ILE A 199 -12.05 -19.83 43.14
C ILE A 199 -11.49 -18.56 42.49
N GLY A 200 -10.64 -17.81 43.23
CA GLY A 200 -9.97 -16.62 42.71
C GLY A 200 -9.11 -16.93 41.48
N LEU A 201 -8.27 -17.96 41.54
CA LEU A 201 -7.47 -18.43 40.40
C LEU A 201 -8.35 -18.96 39.26
N GLY A 202 -9.43 -19.67 39.58
CA GLY A 202 -10.43 -20.17 38.63
C GLY A 202 -11.21 -19.08 37.92
N LEU A 203 -11.21 -17.86 38.43
CA LEU A 203 -11.77 -16.70 37.74
C LEU A 203 -10.68 -15.95 36.97
N ILE A 204 -9.52 -15.71 37.58
CA ILE A 204 -8.44 -14.92 36.98
C ILE A 204 -7.80 -15.64 35.79
N LEU A 205 -7.36 -16.89 35.94
CA LEU A 205 -6.61 -17.59 34.89
C LEU A 205 -7.45 -17.85 33.63
N PRO A 206 -8.69 -18.40 33.73
CA PRO A 206 -9.57 -18.52 32.59
C PRO A 206 -9.94 -17.19 31.94
N SER A 207 -10.18 -16.14 32.73
CA SER A 207 -10.50 -14.82 32.19
C SER A 207 -9.31 -14.20 31.46
N ALA A 208 -8.10 -14.33 32.02
CA ALA A 208 -6.87 -13.87 31.37
C ALA A 208 -6.62 -14.63 30.05
N LEU A 209 -6.83 -15.95 30.05
CA LEU A 209 -6.74 -16.76 28.83
C LEU A 209 -7.82 -16.39 27.81
N MET A 210 -9.04 -16.12 28.26
CA MET A 210 -10.14 -15.69 27.41
C MET A 210 -9.88 -14.31 26.78
N TYR A 211 -9.39 -13.37 27.58
CA TYR A 211 -8.96 -12.05 27.10
C TYR A 211 -7.80 -12.17 26.11
N TYR A 212 -6.83 -13.05 26.38
CA TYR A 212 -5.75 -13.33 25.45
C TYR A 212 -6.26 -13.82 24.10
N LEU A 213 -7.15 -14.82 24.07
CA LEU A 213 -7.75 -15.33 22.84
C LEU A 213 -8.53 -14.24 22.09
N TYR A 214 -9.17 -13.33 22.83
CA TYR A 214 -9.91 -12.20 22.26
C TYR A 214 -8.97 -11.19 21.57
N VAL A 215 -7.89 -10.78 22.25
CA VAL A 215 -6.90 -9.84 21.68
C VAL A 215 -6.22 -10.45 20.45
N GLU A 216 -5.80 -11.71 20.53
CA GLU A 216 -5.20 -12.44 19.39
C GLU A 216 -6.15 -12.53 18.18
N TRP A 217 -7.46 -12.67 18.43
CA TRP A 217 -8.47 -12.67 17.38
C TRP A 217 -8.71 -11.29 16.77
N GLN A 218 -8.74 -10.24 17.61
CA GLN A 218 -9.04 -8.87 17.17
C GLN A 218 -7.94 -8.28 16.26
N ASP A 219 -6.69 -8.70 16.46
CA ASP A 219 -5.49 -8.10 15.86
C ASP A 219 -5.01 -8.75 14.54
N ASP A 220 -5.53 -9.91 14.13
CA ASP A 220 -5.19 -10.56 12.85
C ASP A 220 -6.07 -10.03 11.70
N ALA A 221 -5.46 -9.31 10.76
CA ALA A 221 -6.17 -8.63 9.68
C ALA A 221 -5.44 -8.72 8.33
N LEU A 222 -6.24 -8.83 7.26
CA LEU A 222 -5.82 -8.69 5.87
C LEU A 222 -6.38 -7.38 5.32
N VAL A 223 -5.51 -6.43 5.04
CA VAL A 223 -5.83 -5.10 4.52
C VAL A 223 -5.54 -5.09 3.02
N VAL A 224 -6.51 -4.67 2.23
CA VAL A 224 -6.37 -4.46 0.79
C VAL A 224 -6.38 -2.96 0.53
N THR A 225 -5.34 -2.47 -0.11
CA THR A 225 -5.16 -1.07 -0.49
C THR A 225 -5.13 -0.92 -2.01
N ASP A 226 -5.16 0.32 -2.48
CA ASP A 226 -5.04 0.65 -3.90
C ASP A 226 -3.71 0.22 -4.51
N GLN A 227 -2.65 0.09 -3.70
CA GLN A 227 -1.31 -0.29 -4.16
C GLN A 227 -0.91 -1.75 -3.83
N ARG A 228 -1.39 -2.31 -2.71
CA ARG A 228 -0.91 -3.60 -2.18
C ARG A 228 -1.93 -4.34 -1.31
N VAL A 229 -1.67 -5.63 -1.11
CA VAL A 229 -2.32 -6.47 -0.11
C VAL A 229 -1.36 -6.64 1.07
N VAL A 230 -1.81 -6.29 2.27
CA VAL A 230 -1.01 -6.30 3.50
C VAL A 230 -1.66 -7.23 4.52
N ARG A 231 -0.88 -8.13 5.11
CA ARG A 231 -1.29 -8.94 6.27
C ARG A 231 -0.57 -8.49 7.51
N ILE A 232 -1.35 -8.17 8.54
CA ILE A 232 -0.87 -7.80 9.87
C ILE A 232 -1.16 -8.97 10.80
N ARG A 233 -0.12 -9.56 11.37
CA ARG A 233 -0.25 -10.65 12.34
C ARG A 233 0.49 -10.27 13.63
N ASN A 234 -0.26 -10.13 14.72
CA ASN A 234 0.28 -9.95 16.06
C ASN A 234 -0.02 -11.20 16.88
N VAL A 235 1.02 -11.87 17.39
CA VAL A 235 0.91 -12.99 18.31
C VAL A 235 1.36 -12.55 19.69
N LEU A 236 0.46 -12.45 20.66
CA LEU A 236 0.76 -11.87 21.98
C LEU A 236 1.74 -12.72 22.78
N PHE A 237 1.53 -14.04 22.89
CA PHE A 237 2.38 -14.94 23.69
C PHE A 237 3.69 -15.28 22.99
N GLY A 238 3.67 -15.38 21.66
CA GLY A 238 4.87 -15.48 20.84
C GLY A 238 5.66 -14.17 20.80
N LEU A 239 5.09 -13.08 21.33
CA LEU A 239 5.62 -11.71 21.29
C LEU A 239 6.10 -11.35 19.89
N HIS A 240 5.36 -11.85 18.89
CA HIS A 240 5.77 -11.83 17.50
C HIS A 240 4.81 -10.97 16.72
N ASN A 241 5.33 -9.95 16.05
CA ASN A 241 4.56 -9.11 15.16
C ASN A 241 5.16 -9.24 13.77
N SER A 242 4.37 -9.61 12.77
CA SER A 242 4.81 -9.68 11.39
C SER A 242 3.90 -8.88 10.47
N LEU A 243 4.51 -8.14 9.53
CA LEU A 243 3.84 -7.42 8.47
C LEU A 243 4.32 -7.98 7.13
N SER A 244 3.42 -8.64 6.42
CA SER A 244 3.70 -9.21 5.10
C SER A 244 2.96 -8.42 4.04
N GLU A 245 3.63 -8.07 2.94
CA GLU A 245 3.02 -7.28 1.87
C GLU A 245 3.25 -7.91 0.49
N ILE A 246 2.26 -7.74 -0.39
CA ILE A 246 2.32 -8.10 -1.80
C ILE A 246 1.76 -6.94 -2.62
N PRO A 247 2.50 -6.40 -3.61
CA PRO A 247 1.96 -5.41 -4.54
C PRO A 247 0.75 -5.96 -5.32
N LEU A 248 -0.31 -5.17 -5.46
CA LEU A 248 -1.59 -5.64 -6.03
C LEU A 248 -1.43 -6.08 -7.49
N GLU A 249 -0.59 -5.40 -8.25
CA GLU A 249 -0.22 -5.72 -9.63
C GLU A 249 0.45 -7.09 -9.79
N ARG A 250 1.14 -7.58 -8.74
CA ARG A 250 1.87 -8.86 -8.75
C ARG A 250 1.05 -10.04 -8.25
N VAL A 251 -0.19 -9.80 -7.85
CA VAL A 251 -1.11 -10.87 -7.44
C VAL A 251 -1.46 -11.69 -8.68
N GLN A 252 -0.93 -12.90 -8.76
CA GLN A 252 -1.18 -13.83 -9.87
C GLN A 252 -2.42 -14.67 -9.59
N GLU A 253 -2.38 -15.36 -8.44
CA GLU A 253 -3.39 -16.33 -8.04
C GLU A 253 -3.86 -16.02 -6.62
N VAL A 254 -5.18 -16.02 -6.42
CA VAL A 254 -5.81 -16.02 -5.10
C VAL A 254 -6.51 -17.37 -4.93
N SER A 255 -5.84 -18.27 -4.22
CA SER A 255 -6.34 -19.62 -3.97
C SER A 255 -7.17 -19.66 -2.68
N ILE A 256 -8.30 -20.36 -2.71
CA ILE A 256 -9.17 -20.59 -1.56
C ILE A 256 -9.04 -22.05 -1.16
N SER A 257 -8.70 -22.30 0.09
CA SER A 257 -8.74 -23.65 0.69
C SER A 257 -9.74 -23.68 1.83
N ILE A 258 -10.78 -24.52 1.69
CA ILE A 258 -11.76 -24.80 2.74
C ILE A 258 -11.28 -26.06 3.45
N PRO A 259 -10.90 -26.01 4.74
CA PRO A 259 -10.37 -27.17 5.45
C PRO A 259 -11.40 -28.31 5.49
N PRO A 260 -11.12 -29.49 4.90
CA PRO A 260 -12.10 -30.58 4.83
C PRO A 260 -12.39 -31.21 6.21
N ALA A 261 -11.44 -31.10 7.14
CA ALA A 261 -11.55 -31.64 8.49
C ALA A 261 -12.38 -30.77 9.45
N ASP A 262 -12.79 -29.56 9.04
CA ASP A 262 -13.54 -28.63 9.89
C ASP A 262 -14.99 -28.50 9.40
N PRO A 263 -15.96 -29.23 10.01
CA PRO A 263 -17.36 -29.21 9.57
C PRO A 263 -18.00 -27.82 9.72
N PHE A 264 -17.49 -26.98 10.61
CA PHE A 264 -18.00 -25.63 10.84
C PHE A 264 -17.59 -24.63 9.76
N SER A 265 -16.58 -24.96 8.93
CA SER A 265 -16.13 -24.11 7.82
C SER A 265 -17.24 -23.87 6.79
N ARG A 266 -18.01 -24.91 6.47
CA ARG A 266 -19.14 -24.85 5.54
C ARG A 266 -20.37 -24.20 6.16
N LEU A 267 -20.59 -24.45 7.46
CA LEU A 267 -21.75 -23.92 8.18
C LEU A 267 -21.67 -22.39 8.34
N PHE A 268 -20.50 -21.88 8.73
CA PHE A 268 -20.30 -20.44 8.96
C PHE A 268 -19.68 -19.71 7.76
N GLY A 269 -19.34 -20.44 6.68
CA GLY A 269 -18.81 -19.86 5.44
C GLY A 269 -17.43 -19.18 5.62
N TYR A 270 -16.52 -19.80 6.37
CA TYR A 270 -15.14 -19.34 6.48
C TYR A 270 -14.17 -20.27 5.76
N GLY A 271 -13.08 -19.71 5.25
CA GLY A 271 -12.03 -20.47 4.58
C GLY A 271 -10.65 -19.89 4.79
N THR A 272 -9.66 -20.43 4.10
CA THR A 272 -8.30 -19.90 4.07
C THR A 272 -8.06 -19.32 2.68
N ILE A 273 -7.53 -18.10 2.62
CA ILE A 273 -7.11 -17.47 1.38
C ILE A 273 -5.59 -17.47 1.35
N THR A 274 -5.03 -17.87 0.22
CA THR A 274 -3.59 -17.74 -0.06
C THR A 274 -3.39 -16.97 -1.35
N VAL A 275 -2.85 -15.77 -1.20
CA VAL A 275 -2.45 -14.87 -2.28
C VAL A 275 -1.01 -15.21 -2.65
N LYS A 276 -0.80 -15.63 -3.90
CA LYS A 276 0.53 -15.97 -4.43
C LYS A 276 1.00 -14.91 -5.40
N THR A 277 2.30 -14.64 -5.36
CA THR A 277 2.99 -13.81 -6.35
C THR A 277 3.68 -14.69 -7.39
N ALA A 278 4.32 -14.03 -8.36
CA ALA A 278 5.17 -14.68 -9.36
C ALA A 278 6.38 -15.42 -8.77
N GLY A 279 6.83 -15.05 -7.56
CA GLY A 279 7.94 -15.71 -6.89
C GLY A 279 7.49 -16.88 -6.02
N GLU A 280 8.35 -17.90 -5.91
CA GLU A 280 8.05 -19.12 -5.12
C GLU A 280 8.01 -18.86 -3.60
N LEU A 281 8.65 -17.79 -3.11
CA LEU A 281 8.77 -17.48 -1.69
C LEU A 281 7.72 -16.47 -1.18
N GLY A 282 7.20 -15.60 -2.06
CA GLY A 282 6.27 -14.52 -1.69
C GLY A 282 4.80 -14.95 -1.68
N HIS A 283 4.30 -15.45 -0.55
CA HIS A 283 2.88 -15.72 -0.35
C HIS A 283 2.33 -15.08 0.92
N VAL A 284 1.09 -14.58 0.83
CA VAL A 284 0.32 -14.10 1.97
C VAL A 284 -0.89 -15.00 2.11
N SER A 285 -0.91 -15.81 3.17
CA SER A 285 -2.06 -16.63 3.53
C SER A 285 -2.78 -16.01 4.72
N MET A 286 -4.11 -16.16 4.82
CA MET A 286 -4.87 -15.86 6.03
C MET A 286 -5.92 -16.96 6.20
N SER A 287 -5.97 -17.58 7.37
CA SER A 287 -6.92 -18.65 7.68
C SER A 287 -8.14 -18.12 8.42
N VAL A 288 -9.28 -18.80 8.24
CA VAL A 288 -10.53 -18.50 8.93
C VAL A 288 -11.05 -17.09 8.58
N ILE A 289 -11.01 -16.74 7.29
CA ILE A 289 -11.56 -15.48 6.76
C ILE A 289 -13.05 -15.66 6.42
N PRO A 290 -13.93 -14.70 6.77
CA PRO A 290 -15.35 -14.77 6.42
C PRO A 290 -15.55 -14.63 4.90
N LYS A 291 -16.41 -15.48 4.32
CA LYS A 291 -16.82 -15.42 2.91
C LYS A 291 -15.62 -15.28 1.95
N PRO A 292 -14.73 -16.28 1.88
CA PRO A 292 -13.48 -16.17 1.14
C PRO A 292 -13.67 -15.88 -0.36
N ASP A 293 -14.75 -16.34 -0.96
CA ASP A 293 -15.10 -16.06 -2.36
C ASP A 293 -15.27 -14.56 -2.61
N ARG A 294 -15.90 -13.83 -1.69
CA ARG A 294 -16.09 -12.38 -1.80
C ARG A 294 -14.74 -11.66 -1.78
N VAL A 295 -13.84 -12.08 -0.89
CA VAL A 295 -12.50 -11.48 -0.78
C VAL A 295 -11.69 -11.72 -2.05
N ARG A 296 -11.75 -12.93 -2.62
CA ARG A 296 -11.11 -13.24 -3.91
C ARG A 296 -11.65 -12.34 -5.01
N THR A 297 -12.97 -12.23 -5.16
CA THR A 297 -13.60 -11.39 -6.19
C THR A 297 -13.19 -9.93 -6.04
N LEU A 298 -13.23 -9.38 -4.82
CA LEU A 298 -12.84 -7.99 -4.55
C LEU A 298 -11.37 -7.72 -4.87
N ILE A 299 -10.45 -8.63 -4.52
CA ILE A 299 -9.02 -8.47 -4.87
C ILE A 299 -8.84 -8.44 -6.39
N PHE A 300 -9.54 -9.30 -7.14
CA PHE A 300 -9.48 -9.29 -8.61
C PHE A 300 -10.12 -8.05 -9.22
N GLU A 301 -11.25 -7.59 -8.68
CA GLU A 301 -11.93 -6.37 -9.09
C GLU A 301 -11.04 -5.13 -8.91
N TYR A 302 -10.42 -4.98 -7.74
CA TYR A 302 -9.48 -3.89 -7.47
C TYR A 302 -8.24 -3.96 -8.35
N ARG A 303 -7.67 -5.15 -8.57
CA ARG A 303 -6.54 -5.33 -9.48
C ARG A 303 -6.91 -4.88 -10.91
N GLU A 304 -8.08 -5.29 -11.38
CA GLU A 304 -8.53 -4.93 -12.73
C GLU A 304 -8.88 -3.44 -12.85
N GLN A 305 -9.45 -2.83 -11.81
CA GLN A 305 -9.69 -1.39 -11.74
C GLN A 305 -8.39 -0.58 -11.86
N VAL A 306 -7.35 -0.98 -11.10
CA VAL A 306 -6.03 -0.35 -11.18
C VAL A 306 -5.46 -0.51 -12.59
N ARG A 307 -5.50 -1.72 -13.16
CA ARG A 307 -5.01 -1.99 -14.52
C ARG A 307 -5.77 -1.18 -15.59
N ARG A 308 -7.10 -1.07 -15.48
CA ARG A 308 -7.94 -0.26 -16.38
C ARG A 308 -7.61 1.22 -16.27
N SER A 309 -7.41 1.75 -15.06
CA SER A 309 -7.03 3.15 -14.86
C SER A 309 -5.70 3.49 -15.54
N VAL A 310 -4.71 2.61 -15.42
CA VAL A 310 -3.42 2.75 -16.10
C VAL A 310 -3.56 2.61 -17.62
N ALA A 311 -4.37 1.68 -18.11
CA ALA A 311 -4.60 1.49 -19.54
C ALA A 311 -5.33 2.68 -20.19
N GLU A 312 -6.36 3.22 -19.54
CA GLU A 312 -7.09 4.40 -20.01
C GLU A 312 -6.22 5.65 -20.03
N GLN A 313 -5.39 5.84 -19.00
CA GLN A 313 -4.40 6.91 -18.98
C GLN A 313 -3.42 6.76 -20.15
N ASN A 314 -2.88 5.56 -20.37
CA ASN A 314 -1.99 5.29 -21.50
C ASN A 314 -2.68 5.55 -22.85
N ARG A 315 -3.96 5.17 -23.00
CA ARG A 315 -4.74 5.40 -24.22
C ARG A 315 -4.91 6.89 -24.52
N ARG A 316 -5.30 7.69 -23.52
CA ARG A 316 -5.44 9.16 -23.66
C ARG A 316 -4.13 9.82 -24.03
N GLU A 317 -3.02 9.38 -23.43
CA GLU A 317 -1.70 9.91 -23.75
C GLU A 317 -1.24 9.53 -25.18
N ILE A 318 -1.59 8.33 -25.67
CA ILE A 318 -1.34 7.93 -27.07
C ILE A 318 -2.20 8.73 -28.04
N GLU A 319 -3.49 8.92 -27.75
CA GLU A 319 -4.40 9.73 -28.57
C GLU A 319 -3.92 11.19 -28.69
N ALA A 320 -3.47 11.78 -27.58
CA ALA A 320 -2.88 13.12 -27.58
C ALA A 320 -1.62 13.21 -28.45
N GLU A 321 -0.76 12.18 -28.43
CA GLU A 321 0.45 12.12 -29.24
C GLU A 321 0.16 11.93 -30.73
N ILE A 322 -0.78 11.05 -31.07
CA ILE A 322 -1.22 10.84 -32.46
C ILE A 322 -1.78 12.14 -33.03
N ASN A 323 -2.63 12.84 -32.28
CA ASN A 323 -3.18 14.13 -32.69
C ASN A 323 -2.08 15.19 -32.87
N ARG A 324 -1.04 15.17 -32.03
CA ARG A 324 0.14 16.03 -32.15
C ARG A 324 0.91 15.76 -33.45
N VAL A 325 1.16 14.50 -33.78
CA VAL A 325 1.92 14.10 -34.99
C VAL A 325 1.13 14.33 -36.27
N LEU A 326 -0.19 14.05 -36.27
CA LEU A 326 -1.07 14.26 -37.42
C LEU A 326 -1.42 15.75 -37.65
N GLY A 327 -0.98 16.65 -36.77
CA GLY A 327 -1.30 18.08 -36.86
C GLY A 327 -2.79 18.39 -36.65
N LEU A 328 -3.55 17.46 -36.08
CA LEU A 328 -5.01 17.55 -35.88
C LEU A 328 -5.39 18.41 -34.66
N SER A 329 -4.44 19.04 -34.00
CA SER A 329 -4.70 19.92 -32.85
C SER A 329 -3.68 21.06 -32.77
N ALA A 330 -3.95 22.14 -33.50
CA ALA A 330 -3.83 23.47 -32.93
C ALA A 330 -5.10 23.70 -32.07
N GLU A 331 -4.94 24.29 -30.89
CA GLU A 331 -6.00 24.60 -29.91
C GLU A 331 -6.43 23.44 -28.99
N GLU A 332 -5.55 23.03 -28.06
CA GLU A 332 -5.91 22.73 -26.64
C GLU A 332 -4.70 22.47 -25.71
N THR A 333 -3.50 22.98 -26.02
CA THR A 333 -2.28 22.65 -25.24
C THR A 333 -1.95 23.61 -24.09
N SER A 334 -2.89 24.45 -23.63
CA SER A 334 -2.62 25.37 -22.51
C SER A 334 -3.07 24.85 -21.13
N ALA A 335 -3.68 23.67 -21.02
CA ALA A 335 -4.16 23.15 -19.72
C ALA A 335 -3.28 22.07 -19.07
N SER A 336 -2.34 21.44 -19.79
CA SER A 336 -1.53 20.33 -19.24
C SER A 336 -0.13 20.72 -18.75
N ALA A 337 0.24 22.01 -18.79
CA ALA A 337 1.54 22.49 -18.28
C ALA A 337 1.54 22.83 -16.77
N VAL A 338 0.43 22.59 -16.05
CA VAL A 338 0.35 22.75 -14.59
C VAL A 338 0.14 21.39 -13.91
N SER A 339 1.13 20.50 -13.99
CA SER A 339 1.33 19.41 -13.01
C SER A 339 2.71 18.72 -13.10
N ALA A 340 3.73 19.39 -13.65
CA ALA A 340 5.11 19.07 -13.29
C ALA A 340 5.52 19.92 -12.07
N MET A 341 4.77 19.80 -10.98
CA MET A 341 5.29 20.20 -9.67
C MET A 341 6.08 19.02 -9.12
N PRO A 342 7.27 19.27 -8.56
CA PRO A 342 8.10 18.22 -7.98
C PRO A 342 7.29 17.50 -6.90
N SER A 343 7.36 16.16 -6.86
CA SER A 343 6.87 15.38 -5.73
C SER A 343 7.29 16.09 -4.45
N PRO A 344 6.39 16.32 -3.48
CA PRO A 344 6.81 16.92 -2.23
C PRO A 344 7.94 16.03 -1.71
N VAL A 345 9.13 16.61 -1.58
CA VAL A 345 10.19 16.02 -0.78
C VAL A 345 9.59 16.00 0.61
N VAL A 346 8.93 14.90 0.95
CA VAL A 346 8.53 14.57 2.31
C VAL A 346 9.85 14.58 3.05
N THR A 347 10.14 15.71 3.67
CA THR A 347 11.28 15.86 4.55
C THR A 347 10.93 14.94 5.69
N SER A 348 11.43 13.70 5.60
CA SER A 348 11.26 12.67 6.60
C SER A 348 11.42 13.34 7.94
N SER A 349 10.36 13.28 8.75
CA SER A 349 10.30 13.91 10.07
C SER A 349 11.66 13.73 10.75
N ARG A 350 12.40 14.82 10.95
CA ARG A 350 13.51 14.83 11.89
C ARG A 350 12.89 14.38 13.20
N SER A 351 13.08 13.13 13.58
CA SER A 351 12.73 12.65 14.91
C SER A 351 13.57 13.47 15.87
N GLY A 352 12.94 14.50 16.42
CA GLY A 352 13.47 15.33 17.48
C GLY A 352 13.62 14.47 18.71
N GLY A 353 14.80 13.91 18.87
CA GLY A 353 15.32 13.39 20.12
C GLY A 353 16.77 13.82 20.20
N PHE A 354 17.17 14.39 21.34
CA PHE A 354 18.57 14.62 21.70
C PHE A 354 19.30 13.27 21.70
N VAL A 355 19.72 12.80 20.53
CA VAL A 355 20.59 11.64 20.37
C VAL A 355 21.90 12.19 19.83
N PHE A 356 22.97 12.01 20.62
CA PHE A 356 24.34 12.27 20.21
C PHE A 356 24.56 11.77 18.77
N ALA A 357 25.06 12.63 17.88
CA ALA A 357 25.30 12.35 16.47
C ALA A 357 25.92 10.97 16.14
N PRO A 358 26.88 10.41 16.92
CA PRO A 358 27.45 9.09 16.62
C PRO A 358 26.48 7.91 16.77
N LEU A 359 25.39 8.05 17.54
CA LEU A 359 24.45 6.97 17.86
C LEU A 359 23.22 6.93 16.94
N ARG A 360 23.20 7.76 15.89
CA ARG A 360 22.12 7.75 14.91
C ARG A 360 22.13 6.45 14.12
N THR A 361 21.01 5.73 14.18
CA THR A 361 20.81 4.46 13.46
C THR A 361 20.25 4.66 12.05
N ARG A 362 19.69 5.84 11.76
CA ARG A 362 19.20 6.23 10.43
C ARG A 362 19.75 7.61 10.08
N PHE A 363 20.37 7.74 8.91
CA PHE A 363 20.80 9.02 8.37
C PHE A 363 20.79 8.98 6.83
N ILE A 364 20.77 10.15 6.21
CA ILE A 364 20.80 10.31 4.76
C ILE A 364 22.23 10.70 4.37
N ASP A 365 22.79 9.97 3.41
CA ASP A 365 24.11 10.21 2.83
C ASP A 365 24.08 11.42 1.87
N GLU A 366 25.26 11.96 1.51
CA GLU A 366 25.40 13.09 0.57
C GLU A 366 24.73 12.82 -0.78
N ASN A 367 24.67 11.55 -1.18
CA ASN A 367 24.05 11.06 -2.40
C ASN A 367 22.51 10.92 -2.31
N GLY A 368 21.90 11.29 -1.19
CA GLY A 368 20.46 11.10 -0.94
C GLY A 368 20.07 9.65 -0.60
N ASN A 369 21.04 8.75 -0.42
CA ASN A 369 20.80 7.36 0.01
C ASN A 369 20.50 7.31 1.50
N THR A 370 19.62 6.41 1.93
CA THR A 370 19.28 6.28 3.35
C THR A 370 20.05 5.13 3.95
N VAL A 371 20.89 5.42 4.93
CA VAL A 371 21.72 4.45 5.63
C VAL A 371 21.02 4.00 6.90
N TYR A 372 20.82 2.70 7.03
CA TYR A 372 20.31 2.03 8.22
C TYR A 372 21.43 1.27 8.91
N ARG A 373 21.65 1.56 10.18
CA ARG A 373 22.54 0.80 11.07
C ARG A 373 21.73 -0.12 11.96
N LYS A 374 22.40 -1.13 12.50
CA LYS A 374 21.84 -1.95 13.57
C LYS A 374 21.39 -1.08 14.74
N HIS A 375 20.31 -1.49 15.41
CA HIS A 375 19.78 -0.78 16.57
C HIS A 375 20.85 -0.63 17.67
N ILE A 376 20.85 0.50 18.38
CA ILE A 376 21.85 0.83 19.42
C ILE A 376 21.95 -0.23 20.52
N THR A 377 20.89 -0.98 20.78
CA THR A 377 20.93 -2.07 21.77
C THR A 377 21.90 -3.19 21.39
N VAL A 378 22.21 -3.37 20.11
CA VAL A 378 23.26 -4.28 19.67
C VAL A 378 24.63 -3.74 20.09
N TRP A 379 24.91 -2.46 19.87
CA TRP A 379 26.13 -1.81 20.33
C TRP A 379 26.27 -1.92 21.86
N LEU A 380 25.19 -1.61 22.59
CA LEU A 380 25.15 -1.69 24.05
C LEU A 380 25.44 -3.11 24.54
N SER A 381 24.82 -4.14 23.94
CA SER A 381 25.05 -5.53 24.36
C SER A 381 26.49 -5.99 24.15
N HIS A 382 27.18 -5.49 23.13
CA HIS A 382 28.58 -5.84 22.86
C HIS A 382 29.57 -5.04 23.72
N ILE A 383 29.18 -3.85 24.21
CA ILE A 383 30.04 -3.00 25.06
C ILE A 383 29.92 -3.33 26.55
N MET A 384 28.77 -3.83 27.02
CA MET A 384 28.58 -4.10 28.46
C MET A 384 29.61 -5.07 29.04
N LEU A 385 29.94 -6.15 28.34
CA LEU A 385 30.92 -7.13 28.80
C LEU A 385 32.36 -6.55 28.90
N PRO A 386 32.95 -5.97 27.84
CA PRO A 386 34.29 -5.39 27.96
C PRO A 386 34.31 -4.15 28.86
N LEU A 387 33.21 -3.39 28.99
CA LEU A 387 33.11 -2.31 29.98
C LEU A 387 33.19 -2.86 31.41
N LEU A 388 32.51 -3.96 31.71
CA LEU A 388 32.59 -4.63 33.01
C LEU A 388 34.03 -5.10 33.30
N PHE A 389 34.70 -5.73 32.34
CA PHE A 389 36.09 -6.13 32.50
C PHE A 389 37.03 -4.94 32.67
N LEU A 390 36.80 -3.84 31.96
CA LEU A 390 37.55 -2.60 32.15
C LEU A 390 37.41 -2.06 33.59
N LEU A 391 36.19 -2.06 34.14
CA LEU A 391 35.94 -1.67 35.52
C LEU A 391 36.61 -2.63 36.53
N ILE A 392 36.56 -3.94 36.29
CA ILE A 392 37.24 -4.95 37.11
C ILE A 392 38.76 -4.72 37.08
N GLY A 393 39.34 -4.49 35.90
CA GLY A 393 40.76 -4.21 35.74
C GLY A 393 41.19 -2.93 36.45
N LEU A 394 40.42 -1.85 36.32
CA LEU A 394 40.66 -0.58 37.02
C LEU A 394 40.53 -0.74 38.54
N ALA A 395 39.53 -1.49 39.02
CA ALA A 395 39.36 -1.78 40.43
C ALA A 395 40.54 -2.60 40.98
N LEU A 396 41.02 -3.60 40.23
CA LEU A 396 42.17 -4.42 40.62
C LEU A 396 43.47 -3.60 40.72
N ILE A 397 43.68 -2.69 39.76
CA ILE A 397 44.77 -1.70 39.79
C ILE A 397 44.61 -0.82 41.03
N GLY A 398 43.43 -0.24 41.27
CA GLY A 398 43.17 0.61 42.42
C GLY A 398 43.44 -0.07 43.77
N VAL A 399 42.97 -1.31 43.95
CA VAL A 399 43.21 -2.12 45.16
C VAL A 399 44.69 -2.43 45.35
N SER A 400 45.42 -2.69 44.26
CA SER A 400 46.85 -2.97 44.29
C SER A 400 47.68 -1.73 44.60
N LEU A 401 47.31 -0.54 44.09
CA LEU A 401 47.94 0.74 44.46
C LEU A 401 47.64 1.15 45.91
N ALA A 402 46.43 0.85 46.40
CA ALA A 402 46.04 1.16 47.78
C ALA A 402 46.74 0.28 48.82
N GLY A 403 47.49 -0.75 48.41
CA GLY A 403 48.28 -1.59 49.30
C GLY A 403 47.45 -2.51 50.21
N VAL A 404 46.20 -2.82 49.84
CA VAL A 404 45.30 -3.66 50.64
C VAL A 404 45.85 -5.06 50.85
N VAL A 405 46.54 -5.61 49.83
CA VAL A 405 47.21 -6.92 49.90
C VAL A 405 48.64 -6.78 49.33
N PRO A 406 49.63 -6.37 50.17
CA PRO A 406 50.96 -6.00 49.70
C PRO A 406 51.73 -7.13 48.99
N GLU A 407 51.54 -8.38 49.44
CA GLU A 407 52.25 -9.56 48.91
C GLU A 407 51.95 -9.83 47.43
N TYR A 408 50.79 -9.38 46.93
CA TYR A 408 50.35 -9.62 45.55
C TYR A 408 50.22 -8.34 44.72
N ALA A 409 50.64 -7.17 45.23
CA ALA A 409 50.43 -5.88 44.57
C ALA A 409 51.02 -5.81 43.15
N GLY A 410 52.23 -6.35 42.94
CA GLY A 410 52.86 -6.39 41.61
C GLY A 410 52.12 -7.27 40.61
N VAL A 411 51.61 -8.42 41.06
CA VAL A 411 50.83 -9.35 40.21
C VAL A 411 49.46 -8.75 39.88
N GLY A 412 48.80 -8.11 40.85
CA GLY A 412 47.53 -7.44 40.66
C GLY A 412 47.60 -6.27 39.67
N LEU A 413 48.68 -5.48 39.72
CA LEU A 413 48.96 -4.42 38.73
C LEU A 413 49.10 -4.98 37.31
N LEU A 414 49.88 -6.04 37.13
CA LEU A 414 50.13 -6.65 35.83
C LEU A 414 48.83 -7.23 35.25
N ILE A 415 48.09 -8.01 36.04
CA ILE A 415 46.81 -8.59 35.61
C ILE A 415 45.79 -7.48 35.29
N GLY A 416 45.69 -6.48 36.15
CA GLY A 416 44.78 -5.35 35.95
C GLY A 416 45.11 -4.57 34.67
N ALA A 417 46.40 -4.31 34.40
CA ALA A 417 46.83 -3.65 33.18
C ALA A 417 46.51 -4.46 31.92
N ILE A 418 46.72 -5.79 31.94
CA ILE A 418 46.34 -6.67 30.83
C ILE A 418 44.83 -6.62 30.60
N ILE A 419 44.03 -6.72 31.67
CA ILE A 419 42.56 -6.67 31.56
C ILE A 419 42.10 -5.35 30.96
N VAL A 420 42.65 -4.21 31.42
CA VAL A 420 42.30 -2.89 30.88
C VAL A 420 42.71 -2.78 29.40
N PHE A 421 43.90 -3.26 29.03
CA PHE A 421 44.38 -3.24 27.65
C PHE A 421 43.49 -4.06 26.71
N VAL A 422 43.22 -5.33 27.07
CA VAL A 422 42.36 -6.23 26.30
C VAL A 422 40.94 -5.69 26.22
N SER A 423 40.40 -5.18 27.33
CA SER A 423 39.05 -4.60 27.36
C SER A 423 38.95 -3.33 26.50
N SER A 424 39.98 -2.50 26.46
CA SER A 424 40.03 -1.30 25.63
C SER A 424 40.04 -1.66 24.14
N ILE A 425 40.81 -2.66 23.75
CA ILE A 425 40.80 -3.19 22.37
C ILE A 425 39.42 -3.77 22.04
N ALA A 426 38.84 -4.56 22.94
CA ALA A 426 37.51 -5.14 22.74
C ALA A 426 36.43 -4.07 22.59
N LEU A 427 36.46 -2.99 23.39
CA LEU A 427 35.56 -1.84 23.26
C LEU A 427 35.70 -1.17 21.89
N TYR A 428 36.95 -0.93 21.45
CA TYR A 428 37.21 -0.35 20.14
C TYR A 428 36.68 -1.23 19.00
N LEU A 429 36.91 -2.53 19.06
CA LEU A 429 36.43 -3.47 18.05
C LEU A 429 34.90 -3.58 18.04
N ALA A 430 34.26 -3.58 19.20
CA ALA A 430 32.79 -3.62 19.32
C ALA A 430 32.14 -2.35 18.73
N ASP A 431 32.71 -1.17 19.01
CA ASP A 431 32.26 0.09 18.42
C ASP A 431 32.51 0.12 16.90
N TRP A 432 33.67 -0.35 16.45
CA TRP A 432 34.00 -0.42 15.03
C TRP A 432 33.06 -1.36 14.26
N ASP A 433 32.78 -2.55 14.78
CA ASP A 433 31.90 -3.54 14.15
C ASP A 433 30.49 -2.96 13.96
N TRP A 434 29.92 -2.36 15.01
CA TRP A 434 28.61 -1.74 14.94
C TRP A 434 28.55 -0.53 13.98
N ARG A 435 29.60 0.30 13.93
CA ARG A 435 29.65 1.45 13.01
C ARG A 435 29.78 1.05 11.55
N ASN A 436 30.43 -0.06 11.27
CA ASN A 436 30.72 -0.52 9.91
C ASN A 436 29.69 -1.52 9.38
N ASP A 437 28.82 -2.08 10.24
CA ASP A 437 27.71 -2.92 9.83
C ASP A 437 26.45 -2.07 9.56
N HIS A 438 26.22 -1.82 8.27
CA HIS A 438 25.13 -0.96 7.83
C HIS A 438 24.57 -1.38 6.48
N PHE A 439 23.35 -0.96 6.26
CA PHE A 439 22.58 -1.17 5.05
C PHE A 439 22.37 0.17 4.38
N VAL A 440 22.71 0.27 3.10
CA VAL A 440 22.50 1.46 2.31
C VAL A 440 21.34 1.20 1.38
N LEU A 441 20.24 1.92 1.59
CA LEU A 441 19.09 1.92 0.70
C LEU A 441 19.29 3.03 -0.33
N GLY A 442 19.68 2.64 -1.54
CA GLY A 442 19.79 3.50 -2.71
C GLY A 442 18.46 3.72 -3.42
N GLN A 443 18.49 4.38 -4.57
CA GLN A 443 17.29 4.57 -5.41
C GLN A 443 16.94 3.31 -6.21
N ASP A 444 17.94 2.55 -6.63
CA ASP A 444 17.86 1.40 -7.55
C ASP A 444 18.53 0.14 -6.99
N VAL A 445 19.47 0.29 -6.04
CA VAL A 445 20.19 -0.82 -5.39
C VAL A 445 20.12 -0.73 -3.86
N ILE A 446 19.94 -1.87 -3.22
CA ILE A 446 20.16 -2.08 -1.79
C ILE A 446 21.55 -2.67 -1.62
N THR A 447 22.41 -2.00 -0.85
CA THR A 447 23.75 -2.50 -0.54
C THR A 447 23.81 -2.92 0.92
N LEU A 448 24.16 -4.18 1.18
CA LEU A 448 24.39 -4.71 2.52
C LEU A 448 25.90 -4.78 2.74
N ILE A 449 26.42 -4.04 3.71
CA ILE A 449 27.85 -3.95 4.00
C ILE A 449 28.11 -4.59 5.35
N ARG A 450 28.78 -5.74 5.35
CA ARG A 450 29.19 -6.47 6.56
C ARG A 450 30.73 -6.53 6.61
N LYS A 451 31.34 -5.86 7.58
CA LYS A 451 32.80 -5.87 7.76
C LYS A 451 33.16 -6.49 9.11
N ARG A 452 34.03 -7.49 9.13
CA ARG A 452 34.55 -8.14 10.35
C ARG A 452 36.03 -7.80 10.52
N PRO A 453 36.42 -7.00 11.53
CA PRO A 453 37.78 -6.46 11.61
C PRO A 453 38.81 -7.55 11.93
N LEU A 454 38.46 -8.48 12.83
CA LEU A 454 39.36 -9.55 13.29
C LEU A 454 39.69 -10.59 12.22
N TRP A 455 38.80 -10.75 11.22
CA TRP A 455 38.91 -11.79 10.20
C TRP A 455 39.24 -11.23 8.82
N LEU A 456 39.45 -9.91 8.70
CA LEU A 456 39.69 -9.20 7.43
C LEU A 456 38.66 -9.51 6.34
N GLN A 457 37.43 -9.87 6.74
CA GLN A 457 36.34 -10.21 5.83
C GLN A 457 35.48 -8.98 5.60
N ALA A 458 35.34 -8.57 4.34
CA ALA A 458 34.39 -7.56 3.90
C ALA A 458 33.43 -8.21 2.90
N GLU A 459 32.18 -8.38 3.29
CA GLU A 459 31.12 -8.90 2.44
C GLU A 459 30.21 -7.72 2.05
N VAL A 460 30.13 -7.44 0.74
CA VAL A 460 29.30 -6.37 0.19
C VAL A 460 28.32 -7.01 -0.79
N ASP A 461 27.07 -7.17 -0.37
CA ASP A 461 26.01 -7.70 -1.21
C ASP A 461 25.23 -6.53 -1.84
N GLN A 462 25.22 -6.44 -3.17
CA GLN A 462 24.41 -5.47 -3.90
C GLN A 462 23.20 -6.14 -4.56
N ILE A 463 22.02 -5.66 -4.21
CA ILE A 463 20.73 -6.20 -4.67
C ILE A 463 20.00 -5.10 -5.43
N ARG A 464 19.73 -5.31 -6.72
CA ARG A 464 18.89 -4.39 -7.49
C ARG A 464 17.45 -4.49 -6.99
N LEU A 465 16.80 -3.34 -6.74
CA LEU A 465 15.43 -3.28 -6.24
C LEU A 465 14.46 -4.02 -7.19
N GLU A 466 14.69 -3.99 -8.50
CA GLU A 466 13.90 -4.72 -9.50
C GLU A 466 13.82 -6.24 -9.28
N LYS A 467 14.86 -6.84 -8.67
CA LYS A 467 14.91 -8.28 -8.36
C LYS A 467 14.20 -8.63 -7.06
N VAL A 468 13.73 -7.65 -6.30
CA VAL A 468 13.02 -7.86 -5.04
C VAL A 468 11.61 -8.38 -5.33
N ASP A 469 11.30 -9.55 -4.78
CA ASP A 469 10.01 -10.19 -4.94
C ASP A 469 8.98 -9.62 -3.96
N SER A 470 9.27 -9.83 -2.67
CA SER A 470 8.46 -9.44 -1.53
C SER A 470 9.37 -9.04 -0.36
N VAL A 471 8.83 -8.22 0.53
CA VAL A 471 9.51 -7.76 1.74
C VAL A 471 8.62 -8.10 2.93
N VAL A 472 9.20 -8.72 3.95
CA VAL A 472 8.49 -9.08 5.18
C VAL A 472 9.23 -8.50 6.36
N SER A 473 8.56 -7.71 7.20
CA SER A 473 9.12 -7.29 8.47
C SER A 473 8.56 -8.14 9.61
N SER A 474 9.42 -8.42 10.58
CA SER A 474 9.02 -9.11 11.79
C SER A 474 9.75 -8.64 13.03
N VAL A 475 9.03 -8.57 14.15
CA VAL A 475 9.54 -8.25 15.48
C VAL A 475 9.27 -9.47 16.36
N ARG A 476 10.24 -9.90 17.18
CA ARG A 476 10.15 -11.09 18.04
C ARG A 476 10.61 -10.77 19.45
N GLY A 477 9.80 -11.05 20.47
CA GLY A 477 10.13 -10.85 21.88
C GLY A 477 9.63 -9.53 22.47
N LEU A 478 9.42 -9.51 23.79
CA LEU A 478 8.83 -8.38 24.53
C LEU A 478 9.70 -7.12 24.42
N PHE A 479 11.00 -7.27 24.72
CA PHE A 479 11.95 -6.17 24.65
C PHE A 479 12.06 -5.57 23.25
N ASN A 480 12.05 -6.42 22.23
CA ASN A 480 12.13 -6.00 20.83
C ASN A 480 10.87 -5.25 20.36
N ASN A 481 9.70 -5.62 20.85
CA ASN A 481 8.46 -4.90 20.59
C ASN A 481 8.43 -3.54 21.30
N LEU A 482 8.95 -3.47 22.54
CA LEU A 482 9.02 -2.21 23.30
C LEU A 482 9.94 -1.16 22.64
N ILE A 483 11.09 -1.60 22.10
CA ILE A 483 12.07 -0.72 21.46
C ILE A 483 11.91 -0.64 19.93
N ASP A 484 10.85 -1.23 19.37
CA ASP A 484 10.57 -1.36 17.94
C ASP A 484 11.79 -1.82 17.10
N ARG A 485 12.43 -2.91 17.54
CA ARG A 485 13.58 -3.54 16.87
C ARG A 485 13.16 -4.87 16.27
N GLY A 486 13.50 -5.12 15.01
CA GLY A 486 13.16 -6.41 14.39
C GLY A 486 14.06 -6.80 13.23
N ARG A 487 13.52 -7.68 12.40
CA ARG A 487 14.14 -8.28 11.24
C ARG A 487 13.36 -7.91 9.99
N VAL A 488 14.04 -7.62 8.90
CA VAL A 488 13.44 -7.47 7.57
C VAL A 488 14.00 -8.55 6.65
N GLU A 489 13.12 -9.34 6.05
CA GLU A 489 13.45 -10.42 5.13
C GLU A 489 13.07 -9.97 3.71
N ILE A 490 14.03 -10.01 2.80
CA ILE A 490 13.88 -9.61 1.41
C ILE A 490 14.00 -10.88 0.56
N SER A 491 12.88 -11.29 -0.03
CA SER A 491 12.87 -12.42 -0.96
C SER A 491 13.22 -11.92 -2.36
N LEU A 492 14.09 -12.64 -3.06
CA LEU A 492 14.55 -12.29 -4.40
C LEU A 492 13.91 -13.20 -5.45
N ILE A 493 13.69 -12.66 -6.64
CA ILE A 493 13.19 -13.44 -7.78
C ILE A 493 14.31 -14.38 -8.27
N GLY A 494 14.03 -15.69 -8.30
CA GLY A 494 14.96 -16.70 -8.80
C GLY A 494 16.10 -17.06 -7.84
N THR A 495 15.93 -16.86 -6.54
CA THR A 495 16.88 -17.33 -5.51
C THR A 495 16.12 -17.92 -4.34
N ASP A 496 16.53 -19.10 -3.88
CA ASP A 496 15.82 -19.84 -2.82
C ASP A 496 16.07 -19.27 -1.40
N ALA A 497 17.15 -18.51 -1.23
CA ALA A 497 17.54 -17.94 0.06
C ALA A 497 17.18 -16.45 0.17
N PRO A 498 16.28 -16.06 1.11
CA PRO A 498 15.98 -14.65 1.36
C PRO A 498 17.19 -13.95 2.00
N LYS A 499 17.37 -12.67 1.66
CA LYS A 499 18.37 -11.81 2.28
C LYS A 499 17.78 -11.17 3.53
N VAL A 500 18.43 -11.37 4.67
CA VAL A 500 17.91 -11.00 5.99
C VAL A 500 18.69 -9.84 6.57
N MET A 501 17.96 -8.86 7.07
CA MET A 501 18.47 -7.73 7.85
C MET A 501 18.03 -7.90 9.30
N ASP A 502 18.98 -8.19 10.20
CA ASP A 502 18.70 -8.40 11.61
C ASP A 502 18.89 -7.13 12.46
N ASN A 503 18.09 -7.01 13.53
CA ASN A 503 18.17 -5.95 14.53
C ASN A 503 18.02 -4.53 13.97
N VAL A 504 17.17 -4.37 12.97
CA VAL A 504 16.86 -3.08 12.33
C VAL A 504 15.93 -2.26 13.24
N PRO A 505 16.17 -0.94 13.41
CA PRO A 505 15.21 -0.03 14.03
C PRO A 505 13.95 0.13 13.17
N THR A 506 12.77 0.19 13.78
CA THR A 506 11.49 0.48 13.10
C THR A 506 11.31 -0.36 11.82
N PRO A 507 11.32 -1.71 11.91
CA PRO A 507 11.41 -2.58 10.74
C PRO A 507 10.20 -2.45 9.79
N LYS A 508 9.03 -2.08 10.32
CA LYS A 508 7.82 -1.81 9.53
C LYS A 508 7.95 -0.56 8.66
N GLU A 509 8.61 0.47 9.17
CA GLU A 509 8.88 1.70 8.42
C GLU A 509 9.94 1.45 7.34
N LEU A 510 11.00 0.71 7.65
CA LEU A 510 12.00 0.31 6.63
C LEU A 510 11.34 -0.49 5.50
N GLN A 511 10.49 -1.46 5.82
CA GLN A 511 9.72 -2.20 4.83
C GLN A 511 8.86 -1.27 3.96
N ALA A 512 8.13 -0.35 4.57
CA ALA A 512 7.32 0.63 3.84
C ALA A 512 8.17 1.51 2.91
N GLU A 513 9.37 1.91 3.35
CA GLU A 513 10.30 2.70 2.55
C GLU A 513 10.88 1.91 1.38
N ILE A 514 11.34 0.66 1.59
CA ILE A 514 11.85 -0.21 0.52
C ILE A 514 10.76 -0.42 -0.54
N SER A 515 9.54 -0.75 -0.10
CA SER A 515 8.44 -1.05 -1.00
C SER A 515 7.92 0.19 -1.75
N GLN A 516 7.98 1.38 -1.13
CA GLN A 516 7.70 2.65 -1.80
C GLN A 516 8.74 2.97 -2.89
N ARG A 517 10.03 2.76 -2.62
CA ARG A 517 11.11 2.95 -3.62
C ARG A 517 10.97 1.94 -4.77
N LEU A 518 10.63 0.70 -4.45
CA LEU A 518 10.35 -0.33 -5.45
C LEU A 518 9.18 0.05 -6.36
N ALA A 519 8.09 0.56 -5.79
CA ALA A 519 6.95 1.06 -6.55
C ALA A 519 7.35 2.22 -7.47
N ARG A 520 8.13 3.18 -6.95
CA ARG A 520 8.64 4.31 -7.74
C ARG A 520 9.54 3.85 -8.90
N GLN A 521 10.46 2.93 -8.67
CA GLN A 521 11.35 2.40 -9.70
C GLN A 521 10.54 1.70 -10.81
N ARG A 522 9.51 0.93 -10.45
CA ARG A 522 8.63 0.29 -11.43
C ARG A 522 7.84 1.30 -12.24
N GLN A 523 7.32 2.35 -11.61
CA GLN A 523 6.61 3.41 -12.30
C GLN A 523 7.53 4.13 -13.31
N LEU A 524 8.79 4.38 -12.96
CA LEU A 524 9.78 4.95 -13.88
C LEU A 524 10.09 4.01 -15.04
N ALA A 525 10.30 2.71 -14.77
CA ALA A 525 10.54 1.72 -15.81
C ALA A 525 9.35 1.58 -16.78
N GLN A 526 8.13 1.61 -16.25
CA GLN A 526 6.91 1.56 -17.05
C GLN A 526 6.76 2.80 -17.93
N ARG A 527 7.02 4.00 -17.38
CA ARG A 527 6.99 5.25 -18.15
C ARG A 527 8.00 5.25 -19.28
N ALA A 528 9.25 4.86 -19.01
CA ALA A 528 10.30 4.77 -20.02
C ALA A 528 9.93 3.77 -21.14
N TYR A 529 9.35 2.62 -20.78
CA TYR A 529 8.83 1.66 -21.75
C TYR A 529 7.71 2.28 -22.61
N THR A 530 6.72 2.91 -21.99
CA THR A 530 5.62 3.55 -22.71
C THR A 530 6.10 4.69 -23.62
N GLU A 531 7.06 5.51 -23.18
CA GLU A 531 7.68 6.56 -24.00
C GLU A 531 8.42 5.99 -25.22
N SER A 532 9.17 4.90 -25.05
CA SER A 532 9.84 4.22 -26.18
C SER A 532 8.84 3.70 -27.21
N GLN A 533 7.70 3.16 -26.75
CA GLN A 533 6.62 2.72 -27.64
C GLN A 533 5.98 3.90 -28.37
N ARG A 534 5.78 5.04 -27.68
CA ARG A 534 5.26 6.28 -28.30
C ARG A 534 6.14 6.75 -29.44
N GLN A 535 7.47 6.80 -29.22
CA GLN A 535 8.42 7.21 -30.25
C GLN A 535 8.38 6.29 -31.47
N ALA A 536 8.33 4.97 -31.25
CA ALA A 536 8.21 4.01 -32.34
C ALA A 536 6.91 4.18 -33.14
N ILE A 537 5.76 4.38 -32.46
CA ILE A 537 4.47 4.62 -33.14
C ILE A 537 4.51 5.92 -33.94
N ALA A 538 5.04 7.00 -33.37
CA ALA A 538 5.18 8.29 -34.06
C ALA A 538 6.04 8.16 -35.33
N GLU A 539 7.16 7.43 -35.24
CA GLU A 539 8.04 7.16 -36.38
C GLU A 539 7.33 6.32 -37.47
N TYR A 540 6.60 5.27 -37.09
CA TYR A 540 5.82 4.47 -38.04
C TYR A 540 4.71 5.28 -38.71
N LEU A 541 3.99 6.13 -37.97
CA LEU A 541 2.94 6.99 -38.52
C LEU A 541 3.51 8.06 -39.44
N ALA A 542 4.65 8.67 -39.09
CA ALA A 542 5.35 9.62 -39.94
C ALA A 542 5.81 8.97 -41.25
N ALA A 543 6.45 7.80 -41.19
CA ALA A 543 6.88 7.05 -42.37
C ALA A 543 5.69 6.58 -43.24
N TYR A 544 4.56 6.22 -42.61
CA TYR A 544 3.33 5.90 -43.32
C TYR A 544 2.77 7.13 -44.04
N HIS A 545 2.67 8.27 -43.36
CA HIS A 545 2.16 9.50 -43.93
C HIS A 545 3.04 10.00 -45.09
N GLU A 546 4.37 9.92 -44.95
CA GLU A 546 5.31 10.24 -46.02
C GLU A 546 5.07 9.39 -47.28
N LYS A 547 4.92 8.07 -47.12
CA LYS A 547 4.63 7.16 -48.25
C LYS A 547 3.26 7.40 -48.89
N VAL A 548 2.24 7.71 -48.09
CA VAL A 548 0.88 7.96 -48.61
C VAL A 548 0.79 9.34 -49.26
N ALA A 549 1.37 10.39 -48.66
CA ALA A 549 1.43 11.73 -49.20
C ALA A 549 2.31 11.81 -50.46
N GLY A 550 3.42 11.04 -50.50
CA GLY A 550 4.25 10.91 -51.71
C GLY A 550 3.53 10.27 -52.90
N ASN A 551 2.46 9.50 -52.66
CA ASN A 551 1.59 8.94 -53.71
C ASN A 551 0.42 9.87 -54.10
N ALA A 552 0.21 10.99 -53.40
CA ALA A 552 -0.85 11.96 -53.72
C ALA A 552 -0.31 13.08 -54.64
N THR A 553 -0.30 12.82 -55.95
CA THR A 553 -0.05 13.85 -56.98
C THR A 553 -1.25 14.82 -57.06
N PRO A 554 -1.06 16.16 -57.20
CA PRO A 554 -2.17 17.12 -57.20
C PRO A 554 -3.08 16.97 -58.43
N PRO A 555 -4.35 17.43 -58.36
CA PRO A 555 -5.27 17.32 -59.48
C PRO A 555 -4.80 18.21 -60.63
N ARG A 556 -4.53 17.59 -61.79
CA ARG A 556 -4.34 18.29 -63.06
C ARG A 556 -5.62 19.07 -63.38
N SER A 557 -5.50 20.39 -63.47
CA SER A 557 -6.49 21.30 -64.05
C SER A 557 -6.84 20.86 -65.48
N ALA A 558 -8.13 20.88 -65.77
CA ALA A 558 -8.71 20.56 -67.06
C ALA A 558 -8.11 21.38 -68.22
N GLY A 559 -7.90 20.71 -69.35
CA GLY A 559 -7.54 21.34 -70.62
C GLY A 559 -7.23 20.33 -71.71
N SER A 560 -8.04 20.36 -72.77
CA SER A 560 -7.92 19.71 -74.09
C SER A 560 -8.09 18.19 -74.19
N GLU A 561 -9.22 17.86 -74.81
CA GLU A 561 -9.54 16.64 -75.53
C GLU A 561 -8.45 16.25 -76.56
N ASP A 562 -8.61 15.00 -77.00
CA ASP A 562 -8.09 14.34 -78.19
C ASP A 562 -6.79 13.53 -78.10
N THR A 563 -6.92 12.35 -78.71
CA THR A 563 -5.90 11.41 -79.16
C THR A 563 -5.27 10.47 -78.13
N ILE A 564 -5.86 9.26 -78.02
CA ILE A 564 -5.30 7.99 -78.56
C ILE A 564 -6.00 6.84 -77.81
N ALA A 565 -7.16 6.47 -78.32
CA ALA A 565 -7.69 5.11 -78.16
C ALA A 565 -7.16 4.30 -79.35
N ARG A 566 -6.07 3.54 -79.12
CA ARG A 566 -5.58 2.38 -79.90
C ARG A 566 -4.16 2.06 -79.44
N ASP A 567 -4.04 1.20 -78.44
CA ASP A 567 -2.94 0.22 -78.29
C ASP A 567 -2.97 -0.43 -76.91
N VAL A 568 -4.07 -1.10 -76.53
CA VAL A 568 -4.03 -2.09 -75.45
C VAL A 568 -5.03 -3.22 -75.73
N SER A 569 -4.85 -3.91 -76.85
CA SER A 569 -5.61 -5.15 -77.14
C SER A 569 -4.81 -6.19 -77.91
N ALA A 570 -3.48 -6.19 -77.78
CA ALA A 570 -2.63 -7.21 -78.37
C ALA A 570 -1.31 -7.41 -77.60
N GLN A 571 -1.41 -7.94 -76.38
CA GLN A 571 -0.37 -8.72 -75.71
C GLN A 571 -1.08 -9.50 -74.59
N MET A 572 -1.81 -10.55 -74.95
CA MET A 572 -1.39 -11.94 -74.75
C MET A 572 -0.86 -12.16 -73.33
N GLN A 573 -1.68 -12.73 -72.46
CA GLN A 573 -1.72 -14.21 -72.30
C GLN A 573 -0.32 -14.78 -72.14
N ASN A 574 0.17 -14.75 -70.91
CA ASN A 574 0.83 -15.86 -70.21
C ASN A 574 1.60 -15.30 -69.02
N THR A 575 1.06 -15.39 -67.81
CA THR A 575 1.81 -15.79 -66.61
C THR A 575 0.80 -16.22 -65.55
N GLU A 576 0.92 -17.47 -65.11
CA GLU A 576 0.16 -18.09 -64.02
C GLU A 576 0.14 -17.23 -62.74
N VAL A 577 -1.02 -17.23 -62.09
CA VAL A 577 -1.20 -16.76 -60.72
C VAL A 577 -0.49 -17.74 -59.77
N GLN A 578 0.68 -17.36 -59.27
CA GLN A 578 1.35 -18.06 -58.19
C GLN A 578 0.95 -17.38 -56.87
N PRO A 579 0.42 -18.10 -55.85
CA PRO A 579 0.09 -17.50 -54.57
C PRO A 579 1.36 -17.01 -53.85
N PRO A 580 1.26 -16.01 -52.97
CA PRO A 580 2.42 -15.42 -52.32
C PRO A 580 3.18 -16.48 -51.51
N ARG A 581 4.49 -16.56 -51.75
CA ARG A 581 5.42 -17.36 -50.95
C ARG A 581 5.36 -16.87 -49.50
N THR A 582 4.99 -17.76 -48.59
CA THR A 582 5.18 -17.57 -47.16
C THR A 582 6.67 -17.42 -46.87
N VAL A 583 7.10 -16.23 -46.43
CA VAL A 583 8.42 -16.03 -45.84
C VAL A 583 8.41 -16.77 -44.50
N ARG A 584 8.95 -17.99 -44.50
CA ARG A 584 9.45 -18.65 -43.29
C ARG A 584 10.81 -18.04 -43.00
N ASP A 585 10.87 -17.17 -42.01
CA ASP A 585 12.14 -16.89 -41.34
C ASP A 585 12.24 -17.66 -40.02
N ALA A 586 13.38 -18.32 -39.93
CA ALA A 586 13.75 -19.31 -38.97
C ALA A 586 14.41 -18.64 -37.76
N VAL A 587 13.75 -18.71 -36.60
CA VAL A 587 14.44 -18.76 -35.31
C VAL A 587 13.76 -19.85 -34.49
N ARG A 588 14.27 -21.08 -34.57
CA ARG A 588 13.91 -22.15 -33.64
C ARG A 588 14.68 -21.94 -32.33
N PRO A 589 14.04 -22.05 -31.16
CA PRO A 589 14.78 -22.27 -29.92
C PRO A 589 15.45 -23.66 -29.93
N PRO A 590 16.60 -23.85 -29.26
CA PRO A 590 17.25 -25.15 -29.16
C PRO A 590 16.36 -26.16 -28.43
N ARG A 591 16.26 -27.37 -28.97
CA ARG A 591 15.58 -28.51 -28.34
C ARG A 591 16.29 -28.87 -27.04
N VAL A 592 15.57 -28.79 -25.92
CA VAL A 592 15.93 -29.46 -24.68
C VAL A 592 15.90 -30.98 -24.91
N PRO A 593 16.95 -31.74 -24.57
CA PRO A 593 16.91 -33.20 -24.63
C PRO A 593 15.89 -33.72 -23.61
N ARG A 594 14.95 -34.55 -24.05
CA ARG A 594 14.12 -35.35 -23.13
C ARG A 594 15.02 -36.39 -22.48
N LEU A 595 15.18 -36.33 -21.16
CA LEU A 595 15.70 -37.45 -20.38
C LEU A 595 14.80 -38.66 -20.63
N ARG A 596 15.42 -39.75 -21.08
CA ARG A 596 14.84 -41.07 -21.17
C ARG A 596 14.85 -41.65 -19.75
N ASN A 597 13.68 -41.84 -19.17
CA ASN A 597 13.53 -42.69 -17.99
C ASN A 597 13.67 -44.14 -18.44
N ASP A 598 14.90 -44.66 -18.40
CA ASP A 598 15.13 -46.10 -18.33
C ASP A 598 15.16 -46.45 -16.83
N LEU A 599 14.02 -46.92 -16.30
CA LEU A 599 13.94 -47.68 -15.06
C LEU A 599 13.24 -48.99 -15.38
N ASP A 600 14.01 -49.90 -15.97
CA ASP A 600 13.80 -51.33 -15.82
C ASP A 600 14.47 -51.75 -14.49
N GLU A 601 13.66 -52.09 -13.48
CA GLU A 601 14.04 -53.18 -12.57
C GLU A 601 13.73 -54.48 -13.30
N PRO A 602 14.68 -55.44 -13.31
CA PRO A 602 14.48 -56.56 -12.39
C PRO A 602 15.78 -57.13 -11.79
N GLY A 603 15.71 -57.44 -10.49
CA GLY A 603 16.36 -58.59 -9.87
C GLY A 603 17.89 -58.56 -9.67
N GLN A 604 18.29 -58.30 -8.43
CA GLN A 604 18.95 -59.28 -7.54
C GLN A 604 19.11 -58.73 -6.13
#